data_AF-A0A5K1ADM5-F1
#
_entry.id   AF-A0A5K1ADM5-F1
#
_cell.length_a   1.000
_cell.length_b   1.000
_cell.length_c   1.000
_cell.angle_alpha   90.00
_cell.angle_beta   90.00
_cell.angle_gamma   90.00
#
_symmetry.space_group_name_H-M   'P 1'
#
loop_
_entity.id
_entity.type
_entity.pdbx_description
1 polymer ?
#
loop_
_entity_poly.entity_id
_entity_poly.type
_entity_poly.pdbx_seq_one_letter_code
_entity_poly.pdbx_strand_id
1 'polypeptide(L)'
;YPVHIRQEIFQNVERKYMLGLRANDPEIRQQFFKIYHESLGKTLFQRLQYIIQNQDWEALSDVFWLKQGLDLLLAVLVENEPITLAPNSARVPPLMAAGSLQDYAGMQPQISEVSEDPEGGQLTYDLLVFRHAKFLNEMSKLQ
;
A
#
# COMPACT_ATOMS: atom_id res chain seq x y z
N TYR A 1 -12.75 -12.46 -42.70
CA TYR A 1 -11.74 -11.39 -42.79
C TYR A 1 -10.33 -11.98 -42.74
N PRO A 2 -9.38 -11.45 -43.53
CA PRO A 2 -7.99 -11.88 -43.52
C PRO A 2 -7.35 -11.73 -42.13
N VAL A 3 -6.44 -12.64 -41.77
CA VAL A 3 -5.78 -12.68 -40.44
C VAL A 3 -4.95 -11.41 -40.18
N HIS A 4 -4.26 -10.88 -41.19
CA HIS A 4 -3.41 -9.69 -41.09
C HIS A 4 -4.20 -8.43 -40.74
N ILE A 5 -5.36 -8.20 -41.38
CA ILE A 5 -6.22 -7.04 -41.09
C ILE A 5 -6.75 -7.10 -39.65
N ARG A 6 -7.04 -8.29 -39.13
CA ARG A 6 -7.45 -8.45 -37.73
C ARG A 6 -6.31 -8.06 -36.79
N GLN A 7 -5.09 -8.54 -37.03
CA GLN A 7 -3.92 -8.20 -36.21
C GLN A 7 -3.63 -6.69 -36.22
N GLU A 8 -3.68 -6.03 -37.37
CA GLU A 8 -3.49 -4.58 -37.47
C GLU A 8 -4.56 -3.78 -36.72
N ILE A 9 -5.83 -4.22 -36.77
CA ILE A 9 -6.92 -3.59 -36.02
C ILE A 9 -6.68 -3.78 -34.51
N PHE A 10 -6.33 -4.98 -34.07
CA PHE A 10 -6.01 -5.25 -32.67
C PHE A 10 -4.86 -4.37 -32.17
N GLN A 11 -3.75 -4.30 -32.91
CA GLN A 11 -2.61 -3.45 -32.55
C GLN A 11 -2.97 -1.96 -32.51
N ASN A 12 -3.81 -1.48 -33.44
CA ASN A 12 -4.25 -0.09 -33.43
C ASN A 12 -5.17 0.24 -32.25
N VAL A 13 -6.05 -0.69 -31.88
CA VAL A 13 -6.88 -0.54 -30.68
C VAL A 13 -5.99 -0.54 -29.44
N GLU A 14 -5.05 -1.46 -29.34
CA GLU A 14 -4.11 -1.58 -28.24
C GLU A 14 -3.24 -0.34 -28.05
N ARG A 15 -2.66 0.21 -29.13
CA ARG A 15 -1.92 1.49 -29.06
C ARG A 15 -2.81 2.63 -28.56
N LYS A 16 -4.05 2.72 -29.04
CA LYS A 16 -5.01 3.75 -28.56
C LYS A 16 -5.36 3.58 -27.09
N TYR A 17 -5.50 2.33 -26.62
CA TYR A 17 -5.68 2.03 -25.20
C TYR A 17 -4.47 2.47 -24.37
N MET A 18 -3.25 2.20 -24.83
CA MET A 18 -2.04 2.64 -24.14
C MET A 18 -1.87 4.17 -24.13
N LEU A 19 -2.27 4.87 -25.17
CA LEU A 19 -2.35 6.34 -25.15
C LEU A 19 -3.35 6.85 -24.10
N GLY A 20 -4.42 6.11 -23.81
CA GLY A 20 -5.36 6.39 -22.74
C GLY A 20 -4.75 6.30 -21.34
N LEU A 21 -3.75 5.42 -21.13
CA LEU A 21 -2.96 5.38 -19.89
C LEU A 21 -2.11 6.64 -19.68
N ARG A 22 -1.89 7.43 -20.74
CA ARG A 22 -1.20 8.73 -20.73
C ARG A 22 -2.18 9.92 -20.73
N ALA A 23 -3.47 9.69 -20.52
CA ALA A 23 -4.43 10.80 -20.46
C ALA A 23 -3.98 11.83 -19.41
N ASN A 24 -4.03 13.11 -19.79
CA ASN A 24 -3.64 14.22 -18.92
C ASN A 24 -4.65 14.40 -17.77
N ASP A 25 -5.91 14.05 -18.05
CA ASP A 25 -6.98 13.97 -17.09
C ASP A 25 -6.83 12.69 -16.21
N PRO A 26 -6.68 12.85 -14.89
CA PRO A 26 -6.53 11.71 -13.98
C PRO A 26 -7.76 10.79 -13.96
N GLU A 27 -8.98 11.30 -14.15
CA GLU A 27 -10.20 10.47 -14.14
C GLU A 27 -10.24 9.56 -15.36
N ILE A 28 -9.98 10.12 -16.54
CA ILE A 28 -9.91 9.35 -17.79
C ILE A 28 -8.81 8.30 -17.69
N ARG A 29 -7.62 8.69 -17.20
CA ARG A 29 -6.50 7.77 -17.01
C ARG A 29 -6.87 6.59 -16.10
N GLN A 30 -7.60 6.85 -15.01
CA GLN A 30 -8.05 5.81 -14.09
C GLN A 30 -9.07 4.87 -14.73
N GLN A 31 -10.01 5.38 -15.54
CA GLN A 31 -10.97 4.55 -16.27
C GLN A 31 -10.28 3.63 -17.28
N PHE A 32 -9.35 4.16 -18.08
CA PHE A 32 -8.56 3.35 -19.00
C PHE A 32 -7.72 2.31 -18.26
N PHE A 33 -7.09 2.69 -17.14
CA PHE A 33 -6.36 1.75 -16.30
C PHE A 33 -7.25 0.61 -15.79
N LYS A 34 -8.48 0.92 -15.32
CA LYS A 34 -9.42 -0.09 -14.83
C LYS A 34 -9.83 -1.08 -15.93
N ILE A 35 -10.23 -0.58 -17.09
CA ILE A 35 -10.60 -1.42 -18.24
C ILE A 35 -9.42 -2.31 -18.65
N TYR A 36 -8.22 -1.73 -18.69
CA TYR A 36 -7.02 -2.47 -19.04
C TYR A 36 -6.69 -3.53 -17.99
N HIS A 37 -6.75 -3.18 -16.70
CA HIS A 37 -6.58 -4.11 -15.60
C HIS A 37 -7.57 -5.29 -15.67
N GLU A 38 -8.84 -5.05 -15.99
CA GLU A 38 -9.87 -6.10 -16.12
C GLU A 38 -9.63 -7.04 -17.31
N SER A 39 -8.99 -6.54 -18.37
CA SER A 39 -8.68 -7.33 -19.58
C SER A 39 -7.48 -8.28 -19.42
N LEU A 40 -6.63 -8.05 -18.42
CA LEU A 40 -5.39 -8.80 -18.19
C LEU A 40 -5.60 -10.02 -17.27
N GLY A 41 -4.62 -10.93 -17.30
CA GLY A 41 -4.59 -12.11 -16.44
C GLY A 41 -4.73 -11.77 -14.95
N LYS A 42 -5.45 -12.63 -14.22
CA LYS A 42 -5.73 -12.49 -12.78
C LYS A 42 -4.59 -12.98 -11.88
N THR A 43 -3.54 -13.57 -12.44
CA THR A 43 -2.38 -14.05 -11.69
C THR A 43 -1.17 -13.17 -11.92
N LEU A 44 -0.35 -13.01 -10.89
CA LEU A 44 0.88 -12.22 -10.94
C LEU A 44 1.80 -12.69 -12.08
N PHE A 45 2.00 -14.00 -12.20
CA PHE A 45 2.88 -14.58 -13.19
C PHE A 45 2.41 -14.30 -14.63
N GLN A 46 1.13 -14.52 -14.92
CA GLN A 46 0.56 -14.22 -16.24
C GLN A 46 0.71 -12.74 -16.59
N ARG A 47 0.49 -11.85 -15.61
CA ARG A 47 0.61 -10.41 -15.83
C ARG A 47 2.05 -9.97 -16.04
N LEU A 48 3.00 -10.49 -15.25
CA LEU A 48 4.42 -10.22 -15.45
C LEU A 48 4.88 -10.72 -16.82
N GLN A 49 4.53 -11.94 -17.20
CA GLN A 49 4.86 -12.50 -18.51
C GLN A 49 4.28 -11.63 -19.63
N TYR A 50 3.03 -11.19 -19.49
CA TYR A 50 2.39 -10.30 -20.45
C TYR A 50 3.14 -8.96 -20.60
N ILE A 51 3.43 -8.28 -19.49
CA ILE A 51 4.13 -6.98 -19.47
C ILE A 51 5.50 -7.05 -20.16
N ILE A 52 6.24 -8.16 -19.97
CA ILE A 52 7.62 -8.28 -20.45
C ILE A 52 7.71 -8.88 -21.86
N GLN A 53 6.88 -9.89 -22.19
CA GLN A 53 7.05 -10.68 -23.42
C GLN A 53 6.02 -10.36 -24.51
N ASN A 54 4.81 -9.98 -24.13
CA ASN A 54 3.71 -9.81 -25.09
C ASN A 54 3.41 -8.34 -25.37
N GLN A 55 3.57 -7.47 -24.38
CA GLN A 55 3.16 -6.08 -24.50
C GLN A 55 4.13 -5.25 -25.32
N ASP A 56 3.59 -4.54 -26.31
CA ASP A 56 4.32 -3.56 -27.10
C ASP A 56 4.26 -2.17 -26.44
N TRP A 57 5.38 -1.71 -25.86
CA TRP A 57 5.43 -0.41 -25.20
C TRP A 57 5.79 0.77 -26.13
N GLU A 58 5.85 0.56 -27.45
CA GLU A 58 6.23 1.61 -28.42
C GLU A 58 5.36 2.87 -28.28
N ALA A 59 4.05 2.70 -28.05
CA ALA A 59 3.10 3.81 -27.87
C ALA A 59 3.31 4.61 -26.57
N LEU A 60 4.09 4.09 -25.62
CA LEU A 60 4.46 4.71 -24.34
C LEU A 60 5.97 4.95 -24.24
N SER A 61 6.71 4.86 -25.36
CA SER A 61 8.17 5.01 -25.41
C SER A 61 8.66 6.40 -25.01
N ASP A 62 7.80 7.41 -25.08
CA ASP A 62 8.03 8.79 -24.66
C ASP A 62 7.90 8.99 -23.13
N VAL A 63 7.36 8.01 -22.42
CA VAL A 63 7.14 8.02 -20.98
C VAL A 63 7.85 6.84 -20.33
N PHE A 64 8.06 6.91 -19.02
CA PHE A 64 8.60 5.79 -18.26
C PHE A 64 7.55 4.68 -18.09
N TRP A 65 7.30 3.93 -19.16
CA TRP A 65 6.29 2.86 -19.25
C TRP A 65 6.42 1.80 -18.15
N LEU A 66 7.62 1.61 -17.60
CA LEU A 66 7.88 0.67 -16.52
C LEU A 66 7.09 1.01 -15.25
N LYS A 67 6.79 2.30 -15.00
CA LYS A 67 5.87 2.70 -13.92
C LYS A 67 4.47 2.14 -14.15
N GLN A 68 3.94 2.26 -15.36
CA GLN A 68 2.62 1.74 -15.71
C GLN A 68 2.59 0.22 -15.65
N GLY A 69 3.64 -0.45 -16.10
CA GLY A 69 3.80 -1.91 -15.94
C GLY A 69 3.80 -2.32 -14.47
N LEU A 70 4.52 -1.59 -13.61
CA LEU A 70 4.53 -1.83 -12.17
C LEU A 70 3.16 -1.63 -11.54
N ASP A 71 2.47 -0.52 -11.84
CA ASP A 71 1.14 -0.24 -11.32
C ASP A 71 0.15 -1.35 -11.69
N LEU A 72 0.23 -1.84 -12.94
CA LEU A 72 -0.57 -2.97 -13.40
C LEU A 72 -0.24 -4.25 -12.66
N LEU A 73 1.05 -4.53 -12.43
CA LEU A 73 1.49 -5.71 -11.69
C LEU A 73 0.98 -5.65 -10.23
N LEU A 74 1.12 -4.50 -9.58
CA LEU A 74 0.69 -4.25 -8.21
C LEU A 74 -0.83 -4.35 -8.07
N ALA A 75 -1.60 -3.92 -9.07
CA ALA A 75 -3.05 -4.01 -9.03
C ALA A 75 -3.60 -5.45 -8.94
N VAL A 76 -2.81 -6.48 -9.25
CA VAL A 76 -3.21 -7.89 -9.07
C VAL A 76 -2.92 -8.40 -7.65
N LEU A 77 -2.02 -7.74 -6.91
CA LEU A 77 -1.80 -8.11 -5.52
C LEU A 77 -3.05 -7.81 -4.73
N VAL A 78 -3.55 -8.84 -4.06
CA VAL A 78 -4.73 -8.78 -3.22
C VAL A 78 -4.35 -8.11 -1.90
N GLU A 79 -5.00 -7.00 -1.56
CA GLU A 79 -4.81 -6.23 -0.30
C GLU A 79 -5.31 -6.96 0.97
N ASN A 80 -5.60 -8.26 0.91
CA ASN A 80 -6.25 -8.97 2.01
C ASN A 80 -5.28 -9.39 3.13
N GLU A 81 -3.97 -9.30 2.91
CA GLU A 81 -2.96 -9.65 3.90
C GLU A 81 -2.27 -8.39 4.42
N PRO A 82 -2.13 -8.23 5.75
CA PRO A 82 -1.45 -7.07 6.31
C PRO A 82 0.01 -7.03 5.85
N ILE A 83 0.50 -5.83 5.52
CA ILE A 83 1.89 -5.63 5.12
C ILE A 83 2.77 -5.87 6.35
N THR A 84 3.32 -7.07 6.45
CA THR A 84 4.26 -7.41 7.53
C THR A 84 5.70 -7.24 7.05
N LEU A 85 6.54 -6.70 7.93
CA LEU A 85 7.97 -6.69 7.67
C LEU A 85 8.48 -8.13 7.53
N ALA A 86 9.37 -8.36 6.57
CA ALA A 86 10.02 -9.64 6.39
C ALA A 86 10.69 -10.13 7.71
N PRO A 87 10.79 -11.45 7.92
CA PRO A 87 11.29 -12.01 9.19
C PRO A 87 12.75 -11.60 9.51
N ASN A 88 13.51 -11.21 8.49
CA ASN A 88 14.88 -10.72 8.61
C ASN A 88 14.98 -9.19 8.82
N SER A 89 13.86 -8.48 8.93
CA SER A 89 13.86 -7.04 9.09
C SER A 89 14.17 -6.64 10.54
N ALA A 90 14.97 -5.59 10.73
CA ALA A 90 15.26 -5.06 12.05
C ALA A 90 13.98 -4.48 12.67
N ARG A 91 13.56 -5.02 13.82
CA ARG A 91 12.42 -4.52 14.58
C ARG A 91 12.91 -4.01 15.91
N VAL A 92 12.40 -2.84 16.32
CA VAL A 92 12.60 -2.36 17.69
C VAL A 92 11.74 -3.20 18.64
N PRO A 93 12.24 -3.55 19.83
CA PRO A 93 11.41 -4.18 20.85
C PRO A 93 10.18 -3.30 21.14
N PRO A 94 8.98 -3.88 21.28
CA PRO A 94 7.81 -3.11 21.68
C PRO A 94 8.07 -2.43 23.03
N LEU A 95 7.88 -1.11 23.08
CA LEU A 95 8.02 -0.34 24.33
C LEU A 95 6.96 -0.73 25.37
N MET A 96 5.80 -1.20 24.91
CA MET A 96 4.70 -1.66 25.73
C MET A 96 4.40 -3.11 25.33
N ALA A 97 4.68 -4.07 26.20
CA ALA A 97 4.23 -5.45 25.98
C ALA A 97 2.70 -5.48 26.10
N ALA A 98 2.01 -5.99 25.08
CA ALA A 98 0.60 -6.29 25.15
C ALA A 98 0.39 -7.50 26.09
N GLY A 99 0.44 -7.28 27.41
CA GLY A 99 0.28 -8.35 28.38
C GLY A 99 0.71 -7.97 29.79
N SER A 100 -0.30 -7.78 30.64
CA SER A 100 -0.25 -7.75 32.11
C SER A 100 0.51 -6.60 32.79
N LEU A 101 -0.22 -5.52 33.06
CA LEU A 101 0.00 -4.73 34.27
C LEU A 101 -0.37 -5.59 35.49
N GLN A 102 0.43 -6.58 35.91
CA GLN A 102 0.25 -7.22 37.23
C GLN A 102 1.53 -7.49 38.05
N ASP A 103 2.76 -7.34 37.55
CA ASP A 103 3.95 -7.67 38.35
C ASP A 103 4.88 -6.48 38.68
N TYR A 104 4.33 -5.28 38.85
CA TYR A 104 5.05 -4.14 39.45
C TYR A 104 4.42 -3.68 40.77
N ALA A 105 4.12 -4.63 41.66
CA ALA A 105 3.81 -4.35 43.07
C ALA A 105 5.06 -4.33 43.97
N GLY A 106 6.28 -4.34 43.40
CA GLY A 106 7.50 -4.63 44.16
C GLY A 106 8.51 -3.50 44.38
N MET A 107 8.62 -2.49 43.50
CA MET A 107 9.68 -1.49 43.66
C MET A 107 9.41 -0.23 42.82
N GLN A 108 8.79 0.78 43.41
CA GLN A 108 8.81 2.13 42.84
C GLN A 108 10.21 2.73 43.01
N PRO A 109 10.87 3.26 41.95
CA PRO A 109 11.89 4.27 42.13
C PRO A 109 11.17 5.54 42.61
N GLN A 110 11.47 5.97 43.83
CA GLN A 110 11.08 7.27 44.36
C GLN A 110 11.64 8.37 43.44
N ILE A 111 10.81 8.89 42.55
CA ILE A 111 11.08 10.14 41.82
C ILE A 111 10.24 11.20 42.53
N SER A 112 10.93 12.15 43.15
CA SER A 112 10.37 13.20 44.00
C SER A 112 9.12 13.85 43.40
N GLU A 113 8.06 13.90 44.20
CA GLU A 113 6.88 14.72 43.98
C GLU A 113 7.30 16.17 43.74
N VAL A 114 7.01 16.68 42.54
CA VAL A 114 6.97 18.13 42.29
C VAL A 114 5.50 18.49 42.09
N SER A 115 4.96 19.03 43.18
CA SER A 115 3.87 19.99 43.36
C SER A 115 2.76 20.07 42.30
N GLU A 116 1.56 19.77 42.78
CA GLU A 116 0.26 19.95 42.14
C GLU A 116 -0.02 21.44 41.81
N ASP A 117 -0.44 21.70 40.57
CA ASP A 117 -1.10 22.95 40.14
C ASP A 117 -2.60 22.63 39.91
N PRO A 118 -3.58 23.44 40.39
CA PRO A 118 -4.96 22.98 40.57
C PRO A 118 -5.94 23.23 39.40
N GLU A 119 -5.56 23.83 38.26
CA GLU A 119 -6.56 24.31 37.27
C GLU A 119 -6.40 23.86 35.81
N GLY A 120 -5.64 22.79 35.54
CA GLY A 120 -5.61 22.18 34.22
C GLY A 120 -5.70 20.67 34.34
N GLY A 121 -6.84 20.07 33.95
CA GLY A 121 -7.14 18.65 34.12
C GLY A 121 -5.92 17.77 33.88
N GLN A 122 -5.29 17.32 34.97
CA GLN A 122 -4.04 16.58 34.93
C GLN A 122 -4.29 15.26 34.22
N LEU A 123 -3.83 15.15 32.97
CA LEU A 123 -3.70 13.86 32.31
C LEU A 123 -2.65 13.08 33.09
N THR A 124 -3.08 12.20 33.99
CA THR A 124 -2.19 11.25 34.67
C THR A 124 -1.36 10.53 33.60
N TYR A 125 -0.05 10.38 33.84
CA TYR A 125 0.88 9.70 32.92
C TYR A 125 0.30 8.39 32.36
N ASP A 126 -0.37 7.61 33.20
CA ASP A 126 -1.03 6.36 32.83
C ASP A 126 -2.14 6.53 31.78
N LEU A 127 -2.93 7.59 31.89
CA LEU A 127 -3.99 7.89 30.92
C LEU A 127 -3.41 8.28 29.55
N LEU A 128 -2.28 8.99 29.54
CA LEU A 128 -1.57 9.34 28.31
C LEU A 128 -0.99 8.09 27.65
N VAL A 129 -0.31 7.23 28.40
CA VAL A 129 0.27 5.97 27.92
C VAL A 129 -0.83 5.04 27.39
N PHE A 130 -1.95 4.93 28.09
CA PHE A 130 -3.10 4.13 27.66
C PHE A 130 -3.68 4.63 26.34
N ARG A 131 -3.90 5.94 26.19
CA ARG A 131 -4.39 6.54 24.95
C ARG A 131 -3.42 6.31 23.78
N HIS A 132 -2.12 6.44 24.03
CA HIS A 132 -1.08 6.22 23.03
C HIS A 132 -1.02 4.75 22.58
N ALA A 133 -1.09 3.80 23.52
CA ALA A 133 -1.13 2.36 23.19
C ALA A 133 -2.38 2.00 22.37
N LYS A 134 -3.54 2.56 22.74
CA LYS A 134 -4.78 2.40 21.97
C LYS A 134 -4.63 2.94 20.55
N PHE A 135 -4.11 4.16 20.40
CA PHE A 135 -3.87 4.78 19.11
C PHE A 135 -2.94 3.95 18.22
N LEU A 136 -1.81 3.46 18.76
CA LEU A 136 -0.87 2.63 18.00
C LEU A 136 -1.49 1.30 17.55
N ASN A 137 -2.35 0.68 18.36
CA ASN A 137 -3.03 -0.56 18.00
C ASN A 137 -4.13 -0.32 16.94
N GLU A 138 -4.82 0.82 16.99
CA GLU A 138 -5.77 1.24 15.95
C GLU A 138 -5.05 1.58 14.64
N MET A 139 -3.92 2.30 14.71
CA MET A 139 -3.11 2.63 13.53
C MET A 139 -2.38 1.42 12.94
N SER A 140 -1.96 0.47 13.76
CA SER A 140 -1.35 -0.78 13.27
C SER A 140 -2.33 -1.66 12.47
N LYS A 141 -3.64 -1.39 12.54
CA LYS A 141 -4.68 -2.08 11.77
C LYS A 141 -5.09 -1.31 10.52
N LEU A 142 -4.59 -0.09 10.34
CA LEU A 142 -4.84 0.70 9.15
C LEU A 142 -3.75 0.41 8.12
N GLN A 143 -4.18 -0.29 7.06
CA GLN A 143 -3.51 -0.58 5.78
C GLN A 143 -2.58 -1.81 5.78
#